data_AF-A0A9D1RNA5-F1
#
_entry.id   AF-A0A9D1RNA5-F1
#
_cell.length_a   1.000
_cell.length_b   1.000
_cell.length_c   1.000
_cell.angle_alpha   90.00
_cell.angle_beta   90.00
_cell.angle_gamma   90.00
#
_symmetry.space_group_name_H-M   'P 1'
#
loop_
_entity.id
_entity.type
_entity.pdbx_description
1 polymer ?
#
loop_
_entity_poly.entity_id
_entity_poly.type
_entity_poly.pdbx_seq_one_letter_code
_entity_poly.pdbx_strand_id
1 'polypeptide(L)'
;MTAVAPRDDHSVAPARPAPHGGKSAKGGHAWTILTTTDHKQLGIMYLIMSFSFFAIGGLMALLIRIELFNPGLQFLSNEQFNQLFTMHGTVMLLLFGTPIVWGFANYIMPLQVGAPDVAFPRLNAFGFWLTTFGGIIMLTGFLTP
;
A
#
# COMPACT_ATOMS: atom_id res chain seq x y z
N MET A 1 -6.32 -13.11 70.29
CA MET A 1 -5.66 -12.51 69.11
C MET A 1 -5.37 -13.62 68.12
N THR A 2 -6.28 -13.92 67.20
CA THR A 2 -6.07 -14.87 66.10
C THR A 2 -5.80 -14.06 64.84
N ALA A 3 -4.52 -13.79 64.55
CA ALA A 3 -4.12 -13.22 63.28
C ALA A 3 -4.22 -14.32 62.22
N VAL A 4 -5.30 -14.28 61.43
CA VAL A 4 -5.41 -15.10 60.21
C VAL A 4 -4.45 -14.48 59.19
N ALA A 5 -3.46 -15.26 58.74
CA ALA A 5 -2.55 -14.83 57.68
C ALA A 5 -3.33 -14.51 56.39
N PRO A 6 -2.90 -13.50 55.60
CA PRO A 6 -3.53 -13.21 54.31
C PRO A 6 -3.46 -14.46 53.41
N ARG A 7 -4.58 -14.84 52.77
CA ARG A 7 -4.55 -15.89 51.74
C ARG A 7 -3.96 -15.29 50.47
N ASP A 8 -2.88 -15.88 49.98
CA ASP A 8 -2.22 -15.53 48.72
C ASP A 8 -2.92 -16.20 47.52
N ASP A 9 -4.25 -16.17 47.44
CA ASP A 9 -5.00 -16.89 46.40
C ASP A 9 -5.18 -16.11 45.08
N HIS A 10 -4.66 -14.89 44.99
CA HIS A 10 -4.81 -14.03 43.81
C HIS A 10 -3.52 -13.40 43.26
N SER A 11 -2.34 -13.83 43.70
CA SER A 11 -1.09 -13.39 43.07
C SER A 11 -0.84 -14.18 41.77
N VAL A 12 -1.58 -13.83 40.71
CA VAL A 12 -1.23 -14.29 39.36
C VAL A 12 0.10 -13.64 38.99
N ALA A 13 1.17 -14.43 39.00
CA ALA A 13 2.48 -13.96 38.54
C ALA A 13 2.32 -13.38 37.12
N PRO A 14 2.91 -12.21 36.81
CA PRO A 14 2.78 -11.61 35.48
C PRO A 14 3.49 -12.49 34.45
N ALA A 15 2.76 -13.46 33.90
CA ALA A 15 3.20 -14.29 32.80
C ALA A 15 2.92 -13.52 31.50
N ARG A 16 3.97 -13.22 30.73
CA ARG A 16 3.81 -12.68 29.38
C ARG A 16 2.96 -13.68 28.58
N PRO A 17 1.87 -13.23 27.92
CA PRO A 17 1.09 -14.11 27.06
C PRO A 17 2.03 -14.78 26.05
N ALA A 18 1.83 -16.07 25.81
CA ALA A 18 2.57 -16.77 24.76
C ALA A 18 2.43 -15.97 23.44
N PRO A 19 3.50 -15.83 22.64
CA PRO A 19 3.43 -15.11 21.38
C PRO A 19 2.28 -15.68 20.55
N HIS A 20 1.34 -14.81 20.15
CA HIS A 20 0.22 -15.17 19.30
C HIS A 20 0.74 -15.39 17.87
N GLY A 21 1.42 -16.51 17.67
CA GLY A 21 1.97 -16.98 16.40
C GLY A 21 1.39 -18.34 16.08
N GLY A 22 0.05 -18.46 16.06
CA GLY A 22 -0.61 -19.65 15.56
C GLY A 22 -0.15 -19.89 14.13
N LYS A 23 0.25 -21.12 13.80
CA LYS A 23 0.68 -21.53 12.45
C LYS A 23 -0.39 -21.11 11.44
N SER A 24 -0.17 -19.99 10.76
CA SER A 24 -1.07 -19.54 9.70
C SER A 24 -1.12 -20.63 8.65
N ALA A 25 -2.32 -21.14 8.37
CA ALA A 25 -2.51 -22.11 7.31
C ALA A 25 -1.92 -21.52 6.01
N LYS A 26 -1.18 -22.33 5.25
CA LYS A 26 -0.61 -21.90 3.95
C LYS A 26 -1.77 -21.33 3.09
N GLY A 27 -1.69 -20.05 2.73
CA GLY A 27 -2.72 -19.33 1.97
C GLY A 27 -3.65 -18.42 2.80
N GLY A 28 -3.71 -18.56 4.13
CA GLY A 28 -4.55 -17.73 4.99
C GLY A 28 -4.21 -16.23 4.88
N HIS A 29 -2.92 -15.89 4.83
CA HIS A 29 -2.49 -14.50 4.70
C HIS A 29 -2.92 -13.81 3.40
N ALA A 30 -2.87 -14.52 2.26
CA ALA A 30 -3.28 -13.94 0.98
C ALA A 30 -4.79 -13.65 0.97
N TRP A 31 -5.58 -14.59 1.52
CA TRP A 31 -7.01 -14.38 1.71
C TRP A 31 -7.30 -13.21 2.64
N THR A 32 -6.60 -13.11 3.77
CA THR A 32 -6.73 -11.98 4.70
C THR A 32 -6.42 -10.66 4.03
N ILE A 33 -5.39 -10.57 3.18
CA ILE A 33 -5.05 -9.35 2.44
C ILE A 33 -6.16 -9.00 1.43
N LEU A 34 -6.69 -9.99 0.72
CA LEU A 34 -7.74 -9.77 -0.28
C LEU A 34 -9.05 -9.24 0.33
N THR A 35 -9.41 -9.73 1.51
CA THR A 35 -10.68 -9.39 2.17
C THR A 35 -10.53 -8.45 3.37
N THR A 36 -9.39 -7.78 3.53
CA THR A 36 -9.15 -6.93 4.70
C THR A 36 -10.00 -5.65 4.65
N THR A 37 -10.33 -5.16 5.83
CA THR A 37 -10.99 -3.86 6.04
C THR A 37 -10.23 -2.98 7.03
N ASP A 38 -9.14 -3.47 7.63
CA ASP A 38 -8.34 -2.73 8.59
C ASP A 38 -7.59 -1.59 7.90
N HIS A 39 -7.84 -0.35 8.32
CA HIS A 39 -7.24 0.85 7.76
C HIS A 39 -5.70 0.84 7.82
N LYS A 40 -5.09 0.18 8.82
CA LYS A 40 -3.62 0.05 8.90
C LYS A 40 -3.09 -0.86 7.81
N GLN A 41 -3.69 -2.04 7.65
CA GLN A 41 -3.29 -2.97 6.60
C GLN A 41 -3.53 -2.35 5.22
N LEU A 42 -4.66 -1.68 5.02
CA LEU A 42 -4.96 -0.96 3.78
C LEU A 42 -3.94 0.15 3.51
N GLY A 43 -3.56 0.93 4.53
CA GLY A 43 -2.54 1.96 4.43
C GLY A 43 -1.21 1.40 3.93
N ILE A 44 -0.77 0.27 4.50
CA ILE A 44 0.45 -0.43 4.04
C ILE A 44 0.31 -0.90 2.59
N MET A 45 -0.85 -1.46 2.22
CA MET A 45 -1.10 -1.91 0.84
C MET A 45 -1.03 -0.75 -0.16
N TYR A 46 -1.61 0.41 0.17
CA TYR A 46 -1.50 1.63 -0.64
C TYR A 46 -0.05 2.10 -0.77
N LEU A 47 0.72 2.08 0.31
CA LEU A 47 2.13 2.46 0.26
C LEU A 47 2.92 1.51 -0.66
N ILE A 48 2.81 0.20 -0.47
CA ILE A 48 3.48 -0.79 -1.33
C ILE A 48 3.08 -0.61 -2.81
N MET A 49 1.78 -0.42 -3.07
CA MET A 49 1.27 -0.20 -4.43
C MET A 49 1.86 1.09 -5.04
N SER A 50 1.81 2.21 -4.31
CA SER A 50 2.33 3.50 -4.79
C SER A 50 3.84 3.45 -5.08
N PHE A 51 4.64 2.80 -4.23
CA PHE A 51 6.07 2.63 -4.47
C PHE A 51 6.37 1.69 -5.66
N SER A 52 5.51 0.70 -5.91
CA SER A 52 5.62 -0.15 -7.09
C SER A 52 5.40 0.66 -8.38
N PHE A 53 4.37 1.50 -8.41
CA PHE A 53 4.14 2.42 -9.54
C PHE A 53 5.19 3.53 -9.64
N PHE A 54 5.74 4.00 -8.52
CA PHE A 54 6.87 4.91 -8.51
C PHE A 54 8.09 4.33 -9.22
N ALA A 55 8.42 3.05 -8.96
CA ALA A 55 9.52 2.38 -9.66
C ALA A 55 9.27 2.28 -11.17
N ILE A 56 8.05 1.94 -11.59
CA ILE A 56 7.66 1.86 -13.00
C ILE A 56 7.75 3.24 -13.67
N GLY A 57 7.16 4.27 -13.04
CA GLY A 57 7.22 5.64 -13.57
C GLY A 57 8.64 6.21 -13.55
N GLY A 58 9.45 5.86 -12.56
CA GLY A 58 10.86 6.24 -12.46
C GLY A 58 11.68 5.63 -13.59
N LEU A 59 11.44 4.36 -13.93
CA LEU A 59 12.08 3.71 -15.08
C LEU A 59 11.73 4.41 -16.40
N MET A 60 10.46 4.79 -16.62
CA MET A 60 10.07 5.57 -17.79
C MET A 60 10.78 6.93 -17.86
N ALA A 61 10.94 7.61 -16.72
CA ALA A 61 11.70 8.86 -16.65
C ALA A 61 13.19 8.68 -17.00
N LEU A 62 13.80 7.57 -16.59
CA LEU A 62 15.18 7.26 -16.95
C LEU A 62 15.32 7.04 -18.46
N LEU A 63 14.38 6.34 -19.10
CA LEU A 63 14.38 6.17 -20.56
C LEU A 63 14.27 7.51 -21.30
N ILE A 64 13.35 8.39 -20.86
CA ILE A 64 13.21 9.76 -21.39
C ILE A 64 14.52 10.54 -21.25
N ARG A 65 15.19 10.42 -20.09
CA ARG A 65 16.44 11.11 -19.81
C ARG A 65 17.62 10.58 -20.61
N ILE A 66 17.66 9.28 -20.89
CA ILE A 66 18.66 8.66 -21.77
C ILE A 66 18.52 9.20 -23.19
N GLU A 67 17.29 9.31 -23.69
CA GLU A 67 17.04 9.87 -25.03
C GLU A 67 17.50 11.32 -25.15
N LEU A 68 17.30 12.12 -24.10
CA LEU A 68 17.71 13.53 -24.05
C LEU A 68 19.20 13.76 -23.72
N PHE A 69 20.00 12.70 -23.56
CA PHE A 69 21.40 12.84 -23.19
C PHE A 69 22.25 13.47 -24.30
N ASN A 70 21.95 13.13 -25.56
CA ASN A 70 22.57 13.70 -26.75
C ASN A 70 21.48 14.25 -27.68
N PRO A 71 21.75 15.33 -28.43
CA PRO A 71 20.78 15.85 -29.39
C PRO A 71 20.53 14.86 -30.54
N GLY A 72 19.27 14.77 -30.97
CA GLY A 72 18.82 13.84 -32.02
C GLY A 72 18.02 12.66 -31.45
N LEU A 73 17.61 11.72 -32.32
CA LEU A 73 16.99 10.47 -31.90
C LEU A 73 18.06 9.38 -31.75
N GLN A 74 18.09 8.70 -30.61
CA GLN A 74 19.10 7.70 -30.28
C GLN A 74 18.47 6.31 -30.13
N PHE A 75 17.47 6.18 -29.25
CA PHE A 75 16.88 4.89 -28.87
C PHE A 75 15.37 4.83 -29.08
N LEU A 76 14.67 5.95 -28.83
CA LEU A 76 13.20 6.02 -28.90
C LEU A 76 12.73 6.69 -30.19
N SER A 77 11.62 6.23 -30.75
CA SER A 77 10.90 7.00 -31.76
C SER A 77 10.19 8.21 -31.14
N ASN A 78 9.86 9.23 -31.94
CA ASN A 78 9.09 10.38 -31.47
C ASN A 78 7.75 9.97 -30.82
N GLU A 79 7.10 8.95 -31.37
CA GLU A 79 5.84 8.43 -30.82
C GLU A 79 6.05 7.75 -29.47
N GLN A 80 7.07 6.88 -29.36
CA GLN A 80 7.41 6.21 -28.10
C GLN A 80 7.79 7.21 -27.00
N PHE A 81 8.52 8.27 -27.35
CA PHE A 81 8.86 9.34 -26.40
C PHE A 81 7.61 10.03 -25.85
N ASN A 82 6.67 10.41 -26.74
CA ASN A 82 5.43 11.07 -26.34
C ASN A 82 4.53 10.14 -25.49
N GLN A 83 4.46 8.86 -25.83
CA GLN A 83 3.75 7.86 -25.04
C GLN A 83 4.38 7.69 -23.65
N LEU A 84 5.71 7.53 -23.58
CA LEU A 84 6.45 7.40 -22.31
C LEU A 84 6.27 8.64 -21.43
N PHE A 85 6.34 9.84 -21.99
CA PHE A 85 6.14 11.09 -21.23
C PHE A 85 4.73 11.17 -20.63
N THR A 86 3.71 10.87 -21.43
CA THR A 86 2.30 10.88 -21.00
C THR A 86 2.06 9.84 -19.91
N MET A 87 2.56 8.62 -20.10
CA MET A 87 2.41 7.54 -19.14
C MET A 87 3.21 7.79 -17.86
N HIS A 88 4.43 8.33 -17.96
CA HIS A 88 5.22 8.75 -16.80
C HIS A 88 4.46 9.76 -15.93
N GLY A 89 3.96 10.85 -16.54
CA GLY A 89 3.21 11.88 -15.81
C GLY A 89 1.94 11.32 -15.17
N THR A 90 1.20 10.49 -15.90
CA THR A 90 -0.05 9.91 -15.41
C THR A 90 0.20 8.93 -14.25
N VAL A 91 1.19 8.04 -14.37
CA VAL A 91 1.58 7.12 -13.29
C VAL A 91 2.05 7.89 -12.06
N MET A 92 2.89 8.91 -12.23
CA MET A 92 3.43 9.67 -11.10
C MET A 92 2.37 10.49 -10.37
N LEU A 93 1.45 11.14 -11.08
CA LEU A 93 0.42 11.98 -10.46
C LEU A 93 -0.74 11.14 -9.91
N LEU A 94 -1.27 10.20 -10.70
CA LEU A 94 -2.52 9.51 -10.37
C LEU A 94 -2.30 8.18 -9.63
N LEU A 95 -1.18 7.49 -9.87
CA LEU A 95 -0.91 6.16 -9.28
C LEU A 95 0.17 6.17 -8.19
N PHE A 96 0.97 7.23 -8.11
CA PHE A 96 1.90 7.45 -6.99
C PHE A 96 1.44 8.60 -6.09
N GLY A 97 1.29 9.81 -6.62
CA GLY A 97 1.02 11.02 -5.84
C GLY A 97 -0.32 10.97 -5.07
N THR A 98 -1.41 10.62 -5.75
CA THR A 98 -2.71 10.46 -5.05
C THR A 98 -2.70 9.27 -4.08
N PRO A 99 -2.25 8.06 -4.45
CA PRO A 99 -2.34 6.90 -3.58
C PRO A 99 -1.41 6.93 -2.38
N ILE A 100 -0.25 7.58 -2.46
CA ILE A 100 0.65 7.71 -1.30
C ILE A 100 0.00 8.58 -0.20
N VAL A 101 -0.71 9.65 -0.59
CA VAL A 101 -1.48 10.49 0.34
C VAL A 101 -2.57 9.66 1.01
N TRP A 102 -3.33 8.88 0.23
CA TRP A 102 -4.34 7.97 0.79
C TRP A 102 -3.74 6.88 1.67
N GLY A 103 -2.55 6.37 1.36
CA GLY A 103 -1.84 5.39 2.18
C GLY A 103 -1.50 5.94 3.56
N PHE A 104 -0.93 7.14 3.62
CA PHE A 104 -0.66 7.82 4.89
C PHE A 104 -1.94 8.20 5.63
N ALA A 105 -2.95 8.71 4.94
CA ALA A 105 -4.24 9.02 5.56
C ALA A 105 -4.84 7.76 6.20
N ASN A 106 -4.88 6.64 5.48
CA ASN A 106 -5.38 5.38 6.03
C ASN A 106 -4.59 4.91 7.25
N TYR A 107 -3.27 4.99 7.22
CA TYR A 107 -2.46 4.49 8.32
C TYR A 107 -2.49 5.40 9.56
N ILE A 108 -2.41 6.71 9.36
CA ILE A 108 -2.11 7.68 10.42
C ILE A 108 -3.37 8.42 10.90
N MET A 109 -4.29 8.84 10.02
CA MET A 109 -5.39 9.73 10.41
C MET A 109 -6.31 9.16 11.50
N PRO A 110 -6.79 7.90 11.40
CA PRO A 110 -7.65 7.35 12.46
C PRO A 110 -6.95 7.33 13.83
N LEU A 111 -5.63 7.07 13.84
CA LEU A 111 -4.81 7.07 15.04
C LEU A 111 -4.67 8.49 15.64
N GLN A 112 -4.53 9.52 14.80
CA GLN A 112 -4.41 10.91 15.24
C GLN A 112 -5.71 11.45 15.86
N VAL A 113 -6.86 11.06 15.31
CA VAL A 113 -8.18 11.50 15.80
C VAL A 113 -8.70 10.60 16.93
N GLY A 114 -8.01 9.48 17.22
CA GLY A 114 -8.46 8.49 18.21
C GLY A 114 -9.68 7.69 17.76
N ALA A 115 -9.94 7.63 16.46
CA ALA A 115 -11.02 6.83 15.88
C ALA A 115 -10.62 5.35 15.80
N PRO A 116 -11.55 4.41 16.03
CA PRO A 116 -11.26 2.98 15.95
C PRO A 116 -11.01 2.50 14.50
N ASP A 117 -11.62 3.17 13.51
CA ASP A 117 -11.46 2.87 12.08
C ASP A 117 -11.95 4.08 11.23
N VAL A 118 -11.86 3.97 9.90
CA VAL A 118 -12.45 4.91 8.94
C VAL A 118 -13.98 4.81 8.91
N ALA A 119 -14.67 5.87 8.45
CA ALA A 119 -16.14 5.91 8.44
C ALA A 119 -16.80 4.80 7.61
N PHE A 120 -16.17 4.36 6.50
CA PHE A 120 -16.69 3.31 5.63
C PHE A 120 -15.60 2.27 5.27
N PRO A 121 -15.31 1.28 6.14
CA PRO A 121 -14.18 0.37 5.98
C PRO A 121 -14.21 -0.46 4.69
N ARG A 122 -15.39 -0.95 4.30
CA ARG A 122 -15.56 -1.74 3.06
C ARG A 122 -15.42 -0.91 1.79
N LEU A 123 -15.95 0.32 1.81
CA LEU A 123 -15.84 1.23 0.67
C LEU A 123 -14.38 1.65 0.44
N ASN A 124 -13.65 1.83 1.53
CA ASN A 124 -12.22 2.12 1.49
C ASN A 124 -11.41 0.96 0.89
N ALA A 125 -11.68 -0.28 1.32
CA ALA A 125 -11.11 -1.50 0.72
C ALA A 125 -11.44 -1.61 -0.78
N PHE A 126 -12.68 -1.32 -1.17
CA PHE A 126 -13.08 -1.28 -2.56
C PHE A 126 -12.32 -0.21 -3.37
N GLY A 127 -12.15 0.99 -2.81
CA GLY A 127 -11.36 2.06 -3.41
C GLY A 127 -9.92 1.64 -3.72
N PHE A 128 -9.26 0.91 -2.80
CA PHE A 128 -7.92 0.37 -3.02
C PHE A 128 -7.86 -0.54 -4.25
N TRP A 129 -8.83 -1.46 -4.38
CA TRP A 129 -8.89 -2.37 -5.52
C TRP A 129 -9.18 -1.64 -6.82
N LEU A 130 -10.08 -0.65 -6.82
CA LEU A 130 -10.34 0.17 -8.01
C LEU A 130 -9.09 0.91 -8.48
N THR A 131 -8.32 1.52 -7.57
CA THR A 131 -7.07 2.19 -7.94
C THR A 131 -6.04 1.19 -8.48
N THR A 132 -5.90 0.04 -7.84
CA THR A 132 -4.94 -1.00 -8.25
C THR A 132 -5.26 -1.55 -9.64
N PHE A 133 -6.50 -1.98 -9.87
CA PHE A 133 -6.92 -2.50 -11.17
C PHE A 133 -6.96 -1.40 -12.23
N GLY A 134 -7.39 -0.18 -11.89
CA GLY A 134 -7.35 0.97 -12.80
C GLY A 134 -5.93 1.25 -13.29
N GLY A 135 -4.94 1.21 -12.39
CA GLY A 135 -3.53 1.38 -12.74
C GLY A 135 -3.00 0.25 -13.61
N ILE A 136 -3.37 -1.00 -13.34
CA ILE A 136 -3.00 -2.16 -14.17
C ILE A 136 -3.58 -2.00 -15.58
N ILE A 137 -4.89 -1.70 -15.71
CA ILE A 137 -5.56 -1.50 -17.01
C ILE A 137 -4.88 -0.37 -17.78
N MET A 138 -4.54 0.74 -17.13
CA MET A 138 -3.83 1.83 -17.77
C MET A 138 -2.48 1.36 -18.35
N LEU A 139 -1.70 0.56 -17.62
CA LEU A 139 -0.44 0.00 -18.12
C LEU A 139 -0.62 -1.01 -19.26
N THR A 140 -1.76 -1.72 -19.32
CA THR A 140 -2.05 -2.59 -20.47
C THR A 140 -2.19 -1.83 -21.79
N GLY A 141 -2.31 -0.50 -21.75
CA GLY A 141 -2.20 0.35 -22.94
C GLY A 141 -0.91 0.11 -23.73
N PHE A 142 0.20 -0.26 -23.08
CA PHE A 142 1.45 -0.62 -23.79
C PHE A 142 1.38 -1.94 -24.58
N LEU A 143 0.38 -2.79 -24.30
CA LEU A 143 0.17 -4.04 -25.03
C LEU A 143 -0.72 -3.86 -26.26
N THR A 144 -1.46 -2.76 -26.33
CA THR A 144 -2.36 -2.45 -27.45
C THR A 144 -1.61 -1.55 -28.42
N PRO A 145 -1.65 -1.82 -29.75
CA PRO A 145 -1.03 -0.98 -30.76
C PRO A 145 -1.59 0.45 -30.80
#